data_AF-A0ABD5S8V4-F1
#
_entry.id   AF-A0ABD5S8V4-F1
#
_cell.length_a   1.000
_cell.length_b   1.000
_cell.length_c   1.000
_cell.angle_alpha   90.00
_cell.angle_beta   90.00
_cell.angle_gamma   90.00
#
_symmetry.space_group_name_H-M   'P 1'
#
loop_
_entity.id
_entity.type
_entity.pdbx_description
1 polymer ?
#
loop_
_entity_poly.entity_id
_entity_poly.type
_entity_poly.pdbx_seq_one_letter_code
_entity_poly.pdbx_strand_id
1 'polypeptide(L)'
;MPERLDGRLAEFKRQLDRLPEAETPPPTTLQVLGRGQLEQDWQRLLFHFLSPERPHGLDHAFLEHLLTTLADHDEVEYTFSPFDLTDIRVETEIQTSNERRPDAVMWVQDEWFICWELKVTAAEGSGQTTDYVQAEDFNGIDLTKDGVPTENHHYIYLAPSEASPPTADEFVPVSWEWMSSGLQSFLTAGHGKYPAETTAQLNSFIRTIRSELQMTEYQENQQQKAELYFDYYHEIREAESAFDSQWDEYADTWGTRLAESLDIAEVIELPTQPANQVAVEITKPNGESERWMFRQGGSDWAGLVKEGWWLDKADLAPIYAKPDDKSGARISLFHRLEQNRSKAVEDQTLELQLWHGTGNSDQFMYDFKDRIGKKIDKHASEIPPTTEATGRRGGPVALSYDIPVGDHDGFFNAYTAALHDAFLDIVIEYPKLITLIEEAFEESLEIYE
;
A
#
# COMPACT_ATOMS: atom_id res chain seq x y z
N MET A 1 22.51 -9.43 -11.55
CA MET A 1 21.58 -8.73 -10.64
C MET A 1 20.19 -8.59 -11.27
N PRO A 2 20.00 -8.02 -12.48
CA PRO A 2 18.67 -7.92 -13.12
C PRO A 2 17.97 -9.28 -13.33
N GLU A 3 18.70 -10.31 -13.77
CA GLU A 3 18.15 -11.68 -13.95
C GLU A 3 17.55 -12.28 -12.66
N ARG A 4 17.95 -11.79 -11.48
CA ARG A 4 17.44 -12.28 -10.19
C ARG A 4 16.11 -11.62 -9.83
N LEU A 5 15.92 -10.35 -10.17
CA LEU A 5 14.68 -9.61 -9.91
C LEU A 5 13.57 -10.09 -10.85
N ASP A 6 13.86 -10.20 -12.15
CA ASP A 6 12.89 -10.68 -13.14
C ASP A 6 12.42 -12.11 -12.83
N GLY A 7 13.34 -12.99 -12.42
CA GLY A 7 12.99 -14.35 -12.00
C GLY A 7 12.10 -14.39 -10.75
N ARG A 8 12.34 -13.50 -9.77
CA ARG A 8 11.53 -13.43 -8.55
C ARG A 8 10.17 -12.76 -8.80
N LEU A 9 10.10 -11.71 -9.60
CA LEU A 9 8.84 -11.06 -9.95
C LEU A 9 7.97 -11.93 -10.87
N ALA A 10 8.59 -12.70 -11.76
CA ALA A 10 7.88 -13.72 -12.55
C ALA A 10 7.34 -14.84 -11.65
N GLU A 11 8.09 -15.25 -10.62
CA GLU A 11 7.60 -16.19 -9.61
C GLU A 11 6.44 -15.61 -8.81
N PHE A 12 6.57 -14.37 -8.31
CA PHE A 12 5.50 -13.64 -7.62
C PHE A 12 4.23 -13.59 -8.48
N LYS A 13 4.33 -13.12 -9.72
CA LYS A 13 3.21 -13.06 -10.65
C LYS A 13 2.60 -14.43 -10.88
N ARG A 14 3.42 -15.46 -11.10
CA ARG A 14 2.93 -16.84 -11.28
C ARG A 14 2.22 -17.36 -10.03
N GLN A 15 2.69 -17.02 -8.84
CA GLN A 15 2.06 -17.43 -7.58
C GLN A 15 0.76 -16.66 -7.35
N LEU A 16 0.73 -15.34 -7.64
CA LEU A 16 -0.46 -14.49 -7.61
C LEU A 16 -1.54 -14.97 -8.60
N ASP A 17 -1.16 -15.24 -9.85
CA ASP A 17 -2.05 -15.74 -10.90
C ASP A 17 -2.54 -17.17 -10.63
N ARG A 18 -1.79 -17.92 -9.81
CA ARG A 18 -2.17 -19.25 -9.31
C ARG A 18 -3.03 -19.19 -8.06
N LEU A 19 -3.26 -18.02 -7.45
CA LEU A 19 -4.29 -17.83 -6.44
C LEU A 19 -5.65 -17.87 -7.16
N PRO A 20 -6.43 -18.95 -7.08
CA PRO A 20 -7.74 -19.03 -7.70
C PRO A 20 -8.80 -18.67 -6.64
N GLU A 21 -10.07 -18.48 -7.03
CA GLU A 21 -11.23 -18.68 -6.13
C GLU A 21 -11.34 -20.16 -5.65
N ALA A 22 -10.24 -20.91 -5.57
CA ALA A 22 -10.25 -22.35 -5.33
C ALA A 22 -10.51 -22.65 -3.85
N GLU A 23 -11.49 -23.53 -3.65
CA GLU A 23 -12.13 -23.92 -2.38
C GLU A 23 -11.19 -24.42 -1.26
N THR A 24 -9.87 -24.59 -1.48
CA THR A 24 -8.99 -25.06 -0.38
C THR A 24 -7.49 -24.73 -0.56
N PRO A 25 -6.83 -24.14 0.46
CA PRO A 25 -5.38 -23.90 0.49
C PRO A 25 -4.56 -25.21 0.57
N PRO A 26 -3.24 -25.17 0.26
CA PRO A 26 -2.37 -26.33 0.45
C PRO A 26 -2.31 -26.74 1.93
N PRO A 27 -2.29 -28.04 2.27
CA PRO A 27 -2.36 -28.49 3.66
C PRO A 27 -1.17 -27.99 4.48
N THR A 28 -1.42 -27.64 5.74
CA THR A 28 -0.38 -27.26 6.71
C THR A 28 0.46 -28.46 7.11
N THR A 29 1.58 -28.23 7.80
CA THR A 29 2.45 -29.33 8.28
C THR A 29 1.67 -30.34 9.14
N LEU A 30 0.81 -29.86 10.05
CA LEU A 30 -0.01 -30.75 10.87
C LEU A 30 -1.07 -31.49 10.05
N GLN A 31 -1.67 -30.86 9.05
CA GLN A 31 -2.63 -31.51 8.16
C GLN A 31 -1.99 -32.59 7.29
N VAL A 32 -0.79 -32.34 6.76
CA VAL A 32 0.00 -33.35 6.03
C VAL A 32 0.29 -34.56 6.90
N LEU A 33 0.54 -34.35 8.19
CA LEU A 33 0.78 -35.44 9.15
C LEU A 33 -0.52 -36.12 9.64
N GLY A 34 -1.70 -35.61 9.27
CA GLY A 34 -2.99 -36.09 9.80
C GLY A 34 -3.21 -35.75 11.28
N ARG A 35 -2.55 -34.70 11.76
CA ARG A 35 -2.51 -34.27 13.18
C ARG A 35 -3.14 -32.91 13.40
N GLY A 36 -3.83 -32.37 12.38
CA GLY A 36 -4.47 -31.05 12.41
C GLY A 36 -5.45 -30.85 13.57
N GLN A 37 -6.09 -31.93 14.06
CA GLN A 37 -7.10 -31.86 15.12
C GLN A 37 -6.60 -32.36 16.49
N LEU A 38 -5.30 -32.69 16.61
CA LEU A 38 -4.74 -33.20 17.86
C LEU A 38 -4.33 -32.04 18.77
N GLU A 39 -5.10 -31.83 19.83
CA GLU A 39 -4.89 -30.80 20.86
C GLU A 39 -3.46 -30.77 21.40
N GLN A 40 -2.90 -31.93 21.70
CA GLN A 40 -1.52 -32.05 22.19
C GLN A 40 -0.48 -31.47 21.23
N ASP A 41 -0.72 -31.50 19.90
CA ASP A 41 0.22 -30.93 18.94
C ASP A 41 0.10 -29.42 18.84
N TRP A 42 -1.10 -28.87 19.05
CA TRP A 42 -1.31 -27.43 19.12
C TRP A 42 -0.67 -26.83 20.37
N GLN A 43 -0.90 -27.48 21.51
CA GLN A 43 -0.23 -27.17 22.77
C GLN A 43 1.29 -27.17 22.61
N ARG A 44 1.87 -28.26 22.07
CA ARG A 44 3.32 -28.37 21.87
C ARG A 44 3.88 -27.25 21.00
N LEU A 45 3.20 -26.89 19.91
CA LEU A 45 3.65 -25.81 19.03
C LEU A 45 3.53 -24.45 19.70
N LEU A 46 2.38 -24.15 20.32
CA LEU A 46 2.15 -22.88 21.00
C LEU A 46 3.21 -22.65 22.10
N PHE A 47 3.36 -23.61 23.02
CA PHE A 47 4.31 -23.48 24.13
C PHE A 47 5.76 -23.64 23.70
N HIS A 48 6.04 -24.27 22.56
CA HIS A 48 7.37 -24.21 21.95
C HIS A 48 7.76 -22.77 21.63
N PHE A 49 6.89 -22.00 20.97
CA PHE A 49 7.17 -20.60 20.62
C PHE A 49 7.13 -19.65 21.82
N LEU A 50 6.33 -19.96 22.85
CA LEU A 50 6.22 -19.15 24.07
C LEU A 50 7.35 -19.37 25.08
N SER A 51 8.18 -20.41 24.90
CA SER A 51 9.25 -20.75 25.83
C SER A 51 10.57 -20.13 25.39
N PRO A 52 11.06 -19.01 25.98
CA PRO A 52 12.21 -18.27 25.46
C PRO A 52 13.51 -19.09 25.41
N GLU A 53 13.62 -20.14 26.23
CA GLU A 53 14.78 -21.04 26.26
C GLU A 53 14.82 -22.04 25.10
N ARG A 54 13.73 -22.17 24.33
CA ARG A 54 13.66 -23.07 23.17
C ARG A 54 14.37 -22.43 21.96
N PRO A 55 15.00 -23.25 21.10
CA PRO A 55 15.77 -22.73 19.96
C PRO A 55 14.86 -22.34 18.78
N HIS A 56 13.96 -21.37 18.96
CA HIS A 56 13.14 -20.79 17.90
C HIS A 56 13.62 -19.39 17.47
N GLY A 57 14.50 -18.73 18.23
CA GLY A 57 15.08 -17.43 17.83
C GLY A 57 14.09 -16.26 17.84
N LEU A 58 13.06 -16.33 18.69
CA LEU A 58 12.16 -15.20 19.01
C LEU A 58 12.53 -14.54 20.35
N ASP A 59 13.52 -15.09 21.05
CA ASP A 59 13.89 -14.74 22.43
C ASP A 59 12.63 -14.58 23.30
N HIS A 60 12.50 -13.47 24.01
CA HIS A 60 11.31 -13.16 24.83
C HIS A 60 10.23 -12.40 24.05
N ALA A 61 10.47 -12.01 22.80
CA ALA A 61 9.59 -11.06 22.09
C ALA A 61 8.20 -11.64 21.83
N PHE A 62 8.11 -12.94 21.53
CA PHE A 62 6.81 -13.58 21.31
C PHE A 62 6.03 -13.76 22.61
N LEU A 63 6.73 -14.14 23.68
CA LEU A 63 6.17 -14.25 25.02
C LEU A 63 5.67 -12.90 25.53
N GLU A 64 6.48 -11.85 25.41
CA GLU A 64 6.13 -10.47 25.76
C GLU A 64 4.87 -10.03 25.00
N HIS A 65 4.84 -10.22 23.68
CA HIS A 65 3.69 -9.86 22.86
C HIS A 65 2.42 -10.55 23.32
N LEU A 66 2.47 -11.86 23.62
CA LEU A 66 1.30 -12.58 24.12
C LEU A 66 0.83 -12.02 25.47
N LEU A 67 1.74 -11.83 26.43
CA LEU A 67 1.39 -11.33 27.76
C LEU A 67 0.84 -9.90 27.72
N THR A 68 1.35 -9.05 26.84
CA THR A 68 0.78 -7.71 26.60
C THR A 68 -0.62 -7.81 26.03
N THR A 69 -0.82 -8.67 25.01
CA THR A 69 -2.13 -8.85 24.41
C THR A 69 -3.14 -9.41 25.41
N LEU A 70 -2.72 -10.31 26.30
CA LEU A 70 -3.55 -10.85 27.39
C LEU A 70 -3.89 -9.79 28.44
N ALA A 71 -2.94 -8.94 28.83
CA ALA A 71 -3.19 -7.85 29.77
C ALA A 71 -4.16 -6.79 29.20
N ASP A 72 -4.21 -6.65 27.88
CA ASP A 72 -5.16 -5.79 27.16
C ASP A 72 -6.52 -6.49 26.90
N HIS A 73 -6.70 -7.76 27.28
CA HIS A 73 -7.95 -8.48 27.07
C HIS A 73 -8.99 -8.09 28.14
N ASP A 74 -10.16 -7.63 27.72
CA ASP A 74 -11.20 -7.03 28.59
C ASP A 74 -11.65 -7.92 29.76
N GLU A 75 -11.54 -9.24 29.63
CA GLU A 75 -11.96 -10.22 30.65
C GLU A 75 -10.82 -10.78 31.50
N VAL A 76 -9.55 -10.47 31.17
CA VAL A 76 -8.39 -10.96 31.91
C VAL A 76 -7.88 -9.84 32.81
N GLU A 77 -8.18 -9.92 34.11
CA GLU A 77 -7.60 -9.02 35.11
C GLU A 77 -6.14 -9.41 35.42
N TYR A 78 -5.24 -9.12 34.46
CA TYR A 78 -3.81 -9.43 34.54
C TYR A 78 -2.97 -8.21 34.17
N THR A 79 -1.88 -8.03 34.89
CA THR A 79 -0.82 -7.09 34.50
C THR A 79 0.51 -7.72 34.80
N PHE A 80 1.50 -7.49 33.93
CA PHE A 80 2.86 -7.94 34.16
C PHE A 80 3.86 -6.82 33.93
N SER A 81 5.01 -6.95 34.56
CA SER A 81 6.15 -6.06 34.36
C SER A 81 7.02 -6.61 33.23
N PRO A 82 7.27 -5.83 32.17
CA PRO A 82 8.21 -6.22 31.11
C PRO A 82 9.65 -6.44 31.62
N PHE A 83 9.98 -5.94 32.83
CA PHE A 83 11.29 -6.16 33.43
C PHE A 83 11.48 -7.60 33.93
N ASP A 84 10.40 -8.35 34.13
CA ASP A 84 10.45 -9.69 34.73
C ASP A 84 10.46 -10.79 33.66
N LEU A 85 10.48 -10.43 32.37
CA LEU A 85 10.45 -11.37 31.23
C LEU A 85 11.50 -12.48 31.33
N THR A 86 12.69 -12.17 31.85
CA THR A 86 13.78 -13.15 32.00
C THR A 86 13.57 -14.14 33.15
N ASP A 87 12.67 -13.81 34.08
CA ASP A 87 12.36 -14.65 35.23
C ASP A 87 11.12 -15.52 35.00
N ILE A 88 10.40 -15.29 33.89
CA ILE A 88 9.24 -16.08 33.48
C ILE A 88 9.67 -17.49 33.07
N ARG A 89 9.03 -18.48 33.68
CA ARG A 89 9.19 -19.89 33.33
C ARG A 89 7.92 -20.42 32.69
N VAL A 90 8.08 -21.38 31.78
CA VAL A 90 6.99 -22.04 31.06
C VAL A 90 7.22 -23.54 31.12
N GLU A 91 6.27 -24.27 31.68
CA GLU A 91 6.29 -25.74 31.72
C GLU A 91 4.95 -26.31 31.27
N THR A 92 5.00 -27.46 30.61
CA THR A 92 3.82 -28.13 30.01
C THR A 92 3.58 -29.48 30.69
N GLU A 93 2.32 -29.90 30.83
CA GLU A 93 1.95 -31.24 31.32
C GLU A 93 2.47 -31.59 32.73
N ILE A 94 2.74 -30.57 33.55
CA ILE A 94 3.18 -30.76 34.93
C ILE A 94 2.04 -31.32 35.77
N GLN A 95 2.36 -32.08 36.80
CA GLN A 95 1.35 -32.71 37.64
C GLN A 95 0.97 -31.78 38.80
N THR A 96 -0.30 -31.69 39.18
CA THR A 96 -0.77 -30.95 40.36
C THR A 96 -0.85 -31.83 41.61
N SER A 97 -1.08 -31.28 42.81
CA SER A 97 -1.24 -32.06 44.07
C SER A 97 -2.28 -33.18 43.98
N ASN A 98 -3.33 -32.97 43.19
CA ASN A 98 -4.43 -33.90 42.97
C ASN A 98 -4.25 -34.78 41.71
N GLU A 99 -3.01 -34.92 41.24
CA GLU A 99 -2.61 -35.79 40.13
C GLU A 99 -3.20 -35.42 38.75
N ARG A 100 -3.77 -34.22 38.60
CA ARG A 100 -4.18 -33.68 37.30
C ARG A 100 -2.99 -33.04 36.58
N ARG A 101 -3.17 -32.75 35.30
CA ARG A 101 -2.13 -32.19 34.41
C ARG A 101 -2.72 -31.05 33.57
N PRO A 102 -2.54 -29.79 33.96
CA PRO A 102 -2.81 -28.67 33.08
C PRO A 102 -1.92 -28.73 31.84
N ASP A 103 -2.41 -28.18 30.74
CA ASP A 103 -1.67 -28.15 29.48
C ASP A 103 -0.38 -27.34 29.59
N ALA A 104 -0.43 -26.22 30.31
CA ALA A 104 0.76 -25.48 30.71
C ALA A 104 0.57 -24.63 31.95
N VAL A 105 1.69 -24.29 32.57
CA VAL A 105 1.78 -23.28 33.62
C VAL A 105 2.92 -22.34 33.26
N MET A 106 2.62 -21.04 33.32
CA MET A 106 3.57 -19.96 33.16
C MET A 106 3.66 -19.20 34.47
N TRP A 107 4.85 -18.89 34.98
CA TRP A 107 4.94 -18.25 36.29
C TRP A 107 6.22 -17.45 36.48
N VAL A 108 6.14 -16.50 37.41
CA VAL A 108 7.29 -15.89 38.10
C VAL A 108 7.19 -16.32 39.56
N GLN A 109 8.30 -16.81 40.10
CA GLN A 109 8.35 -17.35 41.46
C GLN A 109 7.90 -16.31 42.49
N ASP A 110 7.01 -16.71 43.41
CA ASP A 110 6.46 -15.89 44.49
C ASP A 110 5.64 -14.64 44.05
N GLU A 111 5.40 -14.46 42.74
CA GLU A 111 4.73 -13.26 42.21
C GLU A 111 3.38 -13.55 41.56
N TRP A 112 3.36 -14.38 40.52
CA TRP A 112 2.14 -14.71 39.76
C TRP A 112 2.28 -16.03 39.00
N PHE A 113 1.15 -16.66 38.68
CA PHE A 113 1.11 -17.74 37.69
C PHE A 113 -0.12 -17.63 36.79
N ILE A 114 0.01 -18.17 35.57
CA ILE A 114 -1.07 -18.39 34.62
C ILE A 114 -1.14 -19.89 34.33
N CYS A 115 -2.24 -20.53 34.71
CA CYS A 115 -2.53 -21.93 34.40
C CYS A 115 -3.40 -22.02 33.14
N TRP A 116 -2.98 -22.82 32.17
CA TRP A 116 -3.62 -22.93 30.87
C TRP A 116 -4.30 -24.29 30.70
N GLU A 117 -5.53 -24.27 30.19
CA GLU A 117 -6.23 -25.42 29.65
C GLU A 117 -6.69 -25.08 28.22
N LEU A 118 -6.38 -25.94 27.26
CA LEU A 118 -6.62 -25.77 25.83
C LEU A 118 -7.68 -26.77 25.38
N LYS A 119 -8.54 -26.34 24.47
CA LYS A 119 -9.47 -27.22 23.74
C LYS A 119 -9.44 -26.94 22.26
N VAL A 120 -9.39 -27.97 21.42
CA VAL A 120 -9.44 -27.81 19.96
C VAL A 120 -10.77 -28.31 19.37
N THR A 121 -11.18 -29.53 19.72
CA THR A 121 -12.42 -30.14 19.22
C THR A 121 -13.33 -30.71 20.32
N ALA A 122 -12.75 -31.06 21.47
CA ALA A 122 -13.48 -31.62 22.61
C ALA A 122 -13.83 -30.51 23.62
N ALA A 123 -14.95 -30.68 24.32
CA ALA A 123 -15.26 -29.87 25.49
C ALA A 123 -14.41 -30.33 26.69
N GLU A 124 -14.39 -29.51 27.74
CA GLU A 124 -13.75 -29.81 29.02
C GLU A 124 -14.11 -31.23 29.54
N GLY A 125 -13.12 -31.95 30.09
CA GLY A 125 -13.37 -33.15 30.87
C GLY A 125 -14.10 -32.83 32.18
N SER A 126 -14.89 -33.77 32.71
CA SER A 126 -15.69 -33.52 33.92
C SER A 126 -14.83 -33.05 35.11
N GLY A 127 -15.02 -31.78 35.50
CA GLY A 127 -14.41 -31.15 36.68
C GLY A 127 -12.92 -30.79 36.55
N GLN A 128 -12.37 -30.79 35.33
CA GLN A 128 -10.94 -30.63 35.11
C GLN A 128 -10.42 -29.25 35.54
N THR A 129 -11.10 -28.19 35.14
CA THR A 129 -10.77 -26.80 35.52
C THR A 129 -10.94 -26.57 37.02
N THR A 130 -12.01 -27.12 37.61
CA THR A 130 -12.24 -27.07 39.06
C THR A 130 -11.13 -27.76 39.84
N ASP A 131 -10.68 -28.92 39.36
CA ASP A 131 -9.58 -29.66 39.98
C ASP A 131 -8.27 -28.85 39.94
N TYR A 132 -7.99 -28.11 38.86
CA TYR A 132 -6.81 -27.26 38.82
C TYR A 132 -6.90 -26.11 39.80
N VAL A 133 -8.05 -25.45 39.93
CA VAL A 133 -8.25 -24.37 40.91
C VAL A 133 -8.06 -24.89 42.34
N GLN A 134 -8.58 -26.08 42.65
CA GLN A 134 -8.51 -26.67 43.99
C GLN A 134 -7.16 -27.28 44.35
N ALA A 135 -6.25 -27.47 43.38
CA ALA A 135 -4.92 -28.00 43.66
C ALA A 135 -4.11 -27.01 44.52
N GLU A 136 -3.28 -27.54 45.42
CA GLU A 136 -2.47 -26.76 46.37
C GLU A 136 -1.09 -26.41 45.77
N ASP A 137 -0.56 -27.30 44.92
CA ASP A 137 0.75 -27.16 44.30
C ASP A 137 0.80 -27.65 42.84
N PHE A 138 1.83 -27.18 42.16
CA PHE A 138 2.26 -27.68 40.86
C PHE A 138 3.56 -28.47 41.04
N ASN A 139 3.44 -29.79 41.09
CA ASN A 139 4.54 -30.72 41.31
C ASN A 139 5.58 -30.67 40.20
N GLY A 140 6.85 -30.68 40.61
CA GLY A 140 8.00 -30.72 39.70
C GLY A 140 8.58 -29.35 39.34
N ILE A 141 7.91 -28.25 39.72
CA ILE A 141 8.36 -26.88 39.43
C ILE A 141 8.51 -25.98 40.67
N ASP A 142 8.38 -26.54 41.88
CA ASP A 142 8.50 -25.83 43.16
C ASP A 142 7.58 -24.61 43.27
N LEU A 143 6.36 -24.73 42.75
CA LEU A 143 5.34 -23.69 42.76
C LEU A 143 4.17 -24.12 43.65
N THR A 144 4.06 -23.53 44.83
CA THR A 144 2.92 -23.67 45.74
C THR A 144 2.01 -22.46 45.64
N LYS A 145 0.70 -22.66 45.55
CA LYS A 145 -0.24 -21.55 45.38
C LYS A 145 -0.27 -20.59 46.57
N ASP A 146 -0.07 -21.10 47.79
CA ASP A 146 0.03 -20.29 49.01
C ASP A 146 1.24 -19.34 49.01
N GLY A 147 2.24 -19.60 48.16
CA GLY A 147 3.41 -18.74 47.97
C GLY A 147 3.17 -17.57 47.02
N VAL A 148 2.03 -17.54 46.32
CA VAL A 148 1.66 -16.51 45.35
C VAL A 148 0.42 -15.77 45.86
N PRO A 149 0.36 -14.41 45.81
CA PRO A 149 -0.84 -13.67 46.18
C PRO A 149 -2.07 -14.17 45.42
N THR A 150 -3.21 -14.35 46.11
CA THR A 150 -4.41 -14.97 45.53
C THR A 150 -4.96 -14.17 44.34
N GLU A 151 -4.80 -12.85 44.36
CA GLU A 151 -5.14 -11.94 43.27
C GLU A 151 -4.29 -12.15 42.00
N ASN A 152 -3.15 -12.83 42.12
CA ASN A 152 -2.21 -13.11 41.04
C ASN A 152 -2.26 -14.58 40.58
N HIS A 153 -3.35 -15.28 40.91
CA HIS A 153 -3.65 -16.62 40.42
C HIS A 153 -4.51 -16.48 39.17
N HIS A 154 -3.93 -16.66 37.99
CA HIS A 154 -4.63 -16.48 36.73
C HIS A 154 -4.86 -17.84 36.04
N TYR A 155 -6.00 -17.98 35.39
CA TYR A 155 -6.40 -19.20 34.72
C TYR A 155 -7.00 -18.87 33.35
N ILE A 156 -6.48 -19.50 32.29
CA ILE A 156 -6.91 -19.26 30.91
C ILE A 156 -7.45 -20.55 30.31
N TYR A 157 -8.65 -20.46 29.75
CA TYR A 157 -9.29 -21.53 28.99
C TYR A 157 -9.29 -21.16 27.51
N LEU A 158 -8.38 -21.74 26.73
CA LEU A 158 -8.20 -21.43 25.32
C LEU A 158 -8.98 -22.42 24.45
N ALA A 159 -10.09 -22.00 23.85
CA ALA A 159 -10.99 -22.86 23.09
C ALA A 159 -11.56 -22.15 21.84
N PRO A 160 -12.21 -22.86 20.89
CA PRO A 160 -12.96 -22.20 19.83
C PRO A 160 -14.06 -21.30 20.41
N SER A 161 -14.45 -20.22 19.73
CA SER A 161 -15.48 -19.29 20.23
C SER A 161 -16.84 -19.95 20.53
N GLU A 162 -17.16 -21.03 19.81
CA GLU A 162 -18.41 -21.79 19.96
C GLU A 162 -18.31 -22.94 20.99
N ALA A 163 -17.17 -23.08 21.68
CA ALA A 163 -16.99 -24.13 22.68
C ALA A 163 -17.79 -23.83 23.95
N SER A 164 -18.13 -24.89 24.69
CA SER A 164 -18.71 -24.75 26.02
C SER A 164 -17.72 -24.01 26.95
N PRO A 165 -18.22 -23.12 27.82
CA PRO A 165 -17.38 -22.43 28.80
C PRO A 165 -16.77 -23.41 29.81
N PRO A 166 -15.68 -23.01 30.49
CA PRO A 166 -15.10 -23.81 31.57
C PRO A 166 -16.07 -23.97 32.75
N THR A 167 -15.91 -25.06 33.50
CA THR A 167 -16.73 -25.39 34.67
C THR A 167 -16.37 -24.51 35.88
N ALA A 168 -15.10 -24.12 36.02
CA ALA A 168 -14.63 -23.23 37.06
C ALA A 168 -14.80 -21.76 36.66
N ASP A 169 -15.37 -20.95 37.56
CA ASP A 169 -15.62 -19.52 37.34
C ASP A 169 -14.31 -18.71 37.28
N GLU A 170 -13.21 -19.24 37.82
CA GLU A 170 -11.89 -18.60 37.81
C GLU A 170 -11.19 -18.63 36.45
N PHE A 171 -11.61 -19.53 35.54
CA PHE A 171 -11.02 -19.64 34.21
C PHE A 171 -11.62 -18.61 33.26
N VAL A 172 -10.77 -17.75 32.69
CA VAL A 172 -11.19 -16.78 31.67
C VAL A 172 -11.17 -17.46 30.30
N PRO A 173 -12.31 -17.50 29.58
CA PRO A 173 -12.33 -18.06 28.23
C PRO A 173 -11.66 -17.10 27.24
N VAL A 174 -10.71 -17.63 26.47
CA VAL A 174 -10.04 -16.93 25.37
C VAL A 174 -10.21 -17.76 24.10
N SER A 175 -10.47 -17.11 22.96
CA SER A 175 -10.71 -17.83 21.72
C SER A 175 -9.44 -18.13 20.92
N TRP A 176 -9.40 -19.26 20.23
CA TRP A 176 -8.33 -19.56 19.26
C TRP A 176 -8.30 -18.55 18.11
N GLU A 177 -9.44 -17.97 17.74
CA GLU A 177 -9.55 -16.92 16.74
C GLU A 177 -8.82 -15.65 17.19
N TRP A 178 -9.05 -15.23 18.44
CA TRP A 178 -8.35 -14.11 19.06
C TRP A 178 -6.85 -14.38 19.15
N MET A 179 -6.47 -15.57 19.64
CA MET A 179 -5.08 -16.00 19.74
C MET A 179 -4.40 -15.94 18.36
N SER A 180 -4.99 -16.55 17.33
CA SER A 180 -4.44 -16.58 15.97
C SER A 180 -4.24 -15.18 15.39
N SER A 181 -5.12 -14.23 15.74
CA SER A 181 -5.04 -12.83 15.31
C SER A 181 -3.90 -12.09 16.03
N GLY A 182 -3.72 -12.35 17.33
CA GLY A 182 -2.56 -11.88 18.10
C GLY A 182 -1.24 -12.40 17.51
N LEU A 183 -1.16 -13.70 17.20
CA LEU A 183 0.04 -14.31 16.60
C LEU A 183 0.36 -13.72 15.22
N GLN A 184 -0.67 -13.49 14.39
CA GLN A 184 -0.50 -12.86 13.08
C GLN A 184 0.02 -11.42 13.20
N SER A 185 -0.49 -10.67 14.18
CA SER A 185 -0.10 -9.29 14.44
C SER A 185 1.38 -9.21 14.86
N PHE A 186 1.84 -10.14 15.70
CA PHE A 186 3.25 -10.27 16.06
C PHE A 186 4.15 -10.49 14.84
N LEU A 187 3.80 -11.44 13.96
CA LEU A 187 4.58 -11.71 12.75
C LEU A 187 4.64 -10.50 11.82
N THR A 188 3.55 -9.74 11.75
CA THR A 188 3.46 -8.53 10.93
C THR A 188 4.38 -7.42 11.47
N ALA A 189 4.36 -7.18 12.80
CA ALA A 189 5.21 -6.18 13.45
C ALA A 189 6.70 -6.58 13.52
N GLY A 190 6.97 -7.88 13.47
CA GLY A 190 8.28 -8.51 13.57
C GLY A 190 9.01 -8.76 12.23
N HIS A 191 8.45 -8.30 11.11
CA HIS A 191 8.91 -8.68 9.77
C HIS A 191 10.42 -8.43 9.56
N GLY A 192 11.14 -9.45 9.08
CA GLY A 192 12.58 -9.43 8.83
C GLY A 192 13.48 -9.46 10.07
N LYS A 193 12.92 -9.46 11.29
CA LYS A 193 13.69 -9.49 12.55
C LYS A 193 14.02 -10.90 13.02
N TYR A 194 13.22 -11.89 12.62
CA TYR A 194 13.30 -13.26 13.12
C TYR A 194 13.73 -14.26 12.03
N PRO A 195 14.26 -15.44 12.41
CA PRO A 195 14.65 -16.47 11.45
C PRO A 195 13.50 -16.88 10.53
N ALA A 196 13.79 -16.99 9.23
CA ALA A 196 12.78 -17.32 8.22
C ALA A 196 12.09 -18.67 8.48
N GLU A 197 12.83 -19.66 8.97
CA GLU A 197 12.27 -20.97 9.32
C GLU A 197 11.24 -20.88 10.46
N THR A 198 11.54 -20.13 11.51
CA THR A 198 10.62 -19.88 12.63
C THR A 198 9.36 -19.18 12.19
N THR A 199 9.50 -18.12 11.39
CA THR A 199 8.35 -17.39 10.82
C THR A 199 7.48 -18.31 9.98
N ALA A 200 8.08 -19.19 9.16
CA ALA A 200 7.33 -20.16 8.35
C ALA A 200 6.60 -21.21 9.21
N GLN A 201 7.25 -21.72 10.27
CA GLN A 201 6.64 -22.69 11.19
C GLN A 201 5.46 -22.07 11.97
N LEU A 202 5.63 -20.85 12.50
CA LEU A 202 4.57 -20.15 13.22
C LEU A 202 3.38 -19.81 12.29
N ASN A 203 3.66 -19.36 11.06
CA ASN A 203 2.62 -19.18 10.03
C ASN A 203 1.89 -20.50 9.71
N SER A 204 2.61 -21.61 9.57
CA SER A 204 1.99 -22.92 9.33
C SER A 204 1.08 -23.34 10.50
N PHE A 205 1.43 -23.01 11.73
CA PHE A 205 0.60 -23.25 12.90
C PHE A 205 -0.66 -22.37 12.89
N ILE A 206 -0.53 -21.05 12.68
CA ILE A 206 -1.66 -20.11 12.54
C ILE A 206 -2.66 -20.61 11.49
N ARG A 207 -2.15 -21.02 10.31
CA ARG A 207 -3.00 -21.58 9.26
C ARG A 207 -3.72 -22.86 9.67
N THR A 208 -3.07 -23.73 10.46
CA THR A 208 -3.72 -24.93 11.01
C THR A 208 -4.90 -24.53 11.89
N ILE A 209 -4.69 -23.59 12.81
CA ILE A 209 -5.75 -23.09 13.70
C ILE A 209 -6.97 -22.65 12.87
N ARG A 210 -6.74 -21.82 11.86
CA ARG A 210 -7.81 -21.20 11.07
C ARG A 210 -8.56 -22.17 10.16
N SER A 211 -7.82 -23.09 9.53
CA SER A 211 -8.42 -24.09 8.64
C SER A 211 -9.26 -25.12 9.38
N GLU A 212 -8.84 -25.54 10.58
CA GLU A 212 -9.59 -26.52 11.38
C GLU A 212 -10.81 -25.88 12.06
N LEU A 213 -10.77 -24.57 12.32
CA LEU A 213 -11.87 -23.79 12.87
C LEU A 213 -12.79 -23.16 11.79
N GLN A 214 -12.67 -23.58 10.52
CA GLN A 214 -13.54 -23.20 9.40
C GLN A 214 -13.66 -21.69 9.13
N MET A 215 -12.54 -20.95 9.15
CA MET A 215 -12.54 -19.55 8.66
C MET A 215 -12.82 -19.50 7.14
N THR A 216 -13.59 -18.51 6.69
CA THR A 216 -14.15 -18.49 5.32
C THR A 216 -13.08 -18.41 4.21
N GLU A 217 -13.33 -19.04 3.06
CA GLU A 217 -12.45 -19.04 1.87
C GLU A 217 -12.04 -17.63 1.41
N TYR A 218 -12.91 -16.63 1.60
CA TYR A 218 -12.62 -15.22 1.30
C TYR A 218 -11.51 -14.64 2.19
N GLN A 219 -11.52 -14.97 3.48
CA GLN A 219 -10.49 -14.54 4.43
C GLN A 219 -9.16 -15.23 4.14
N GLU A 220 -9.18 -16.50 3.73
CA GLU A 220 -7.98 -17.23 3.31
C GLU A 220 -7.35 -16.64 2.03
N ASN A 221 -8.16 -16.25 1.04
CA ASN A 221 -7.66 -15.64 -0.21
C ASN A 221 -7.01 -14.26 0.03
N GLN A 222 -7.68 -13.36 0.77
CA GLN A 222 -7.10 -12.06 1.11
C GLN A 222 -5.80 -12.22 1.92
N GLN A 223 -5.74 -13.24 2.77
CA GLN A 223 -4.54 -13.51 3.54
C GLN A 223 -3.40 -14.09 2.70
N GLN A 224 -3.67 -14.99 1.74
CA GLN A 224 -2.64 -15.47 0.80
C GLN A 224 -2.05 -14.34 -0.04
N LYS A 225 -2.86 -13.33 -0.40
CA LYS A 225 -2.36 -12.12 -1.06
C LYS A 225 -1.43 -11.32 -0.16
N ALA A 226 -1.79 -11.16 1.12
CA ALA A 226 -0.93 -10.51 2.10
C ALA A 226 0.38 -11.31 2.33
N GLU A 227 0.30 -12.64 2.41
CA GLU A 227 1.48 -13.54 2.51
C GLU A 227 2.40 -13.38 1.31
N LEU A 228 1.84 -13.38 0.09
CA LEU A 228 2.62 -13.18 -1.11
C LEU A 228 3.28 -11.79 -1.13
N TYR A 229 2.57 -10.76 -0.65
CA TYR A 229 3.17 -9.44 -0.48
C TYR A 229 4.34 -9.46 0.51
N PHE A 230 4.23 -10.20 1.63
CA PHE A 230 5.33 -10.34 2.59
C PHE A 230 6.54 -11.08 2.01
N ASP A 231 6.31 -12.23 1.35
CA ASP A 231 7.37 -13.07 0.79
C ASP A 231 8.21 -12.34 -0.28
N TYR A 232 7.60 -11.36 -0.95
CA TYR A 232 8.24 -10.56 -2.01
C TYR A 232 8.34 -9.07 -1.64
N TYR A 233 8.16 -8.72 -0.37
CA TYR A 233 8.14 -7.32 0.07
C TYR A 233 9.39 -6.57 -0.38
N HIS A 234 10.56 -7.17 -0.20
CA HIS A 234 11.83 -6.54 -0.58
C HIS A 234 11.90 -6.31 -2.10
N GLU A 235 11.52 -7.31 -2.90
CA GLU A 235 11.51 -7.20 -4.37
C GLU A 235 10.52 -6.16 -4.86
N ILE A 236 9.31 -6.11 -4.28
CA ILE A 236 8.28 -5.12 -4.61
C ILE A 236 8.79 -3.73 -4.26
N ARG A 237 9.35 -3.52 -3.05
CA ARG A 237 9.90 -2.23 -2.63
C ARG A 237 11.11 -1.80 -3.45
N GLU A 238 11.97 -2.72 -3.85
CA GLU A 238 13.10 -2.44 -4.73
C GLU A 238 12.62 -2.00 -6.12
N ALA A 239 11.63 -2.69 -6.68
CA ALA A 239 11.03 -2.32 -7.96
C ALA A 239 10.28 -0.98 -7.89
N GLU A 240 9.50 -0.74 -6.82
CA GLU A 240 8.83 0.54 -6.56
C GLU A 240 9.85 1.68 -6.45
N SER A 241 10.90 1.50 -5.64
CA SER A 241 11.92 2.54 -5.46
C SER A 241 12.69 2.84 -6.75
N ALA A 242 12.98 1.82 -7.56
CA ALA A 242 13.61 2.01 -8.87
C ALA A 242 12.69 2.75 -9.84
N PHE A 243 11.40 2.39 -9.84
CA PHE A 243 10.39 3.07 -10.64
C PHE A 243 10.22 4.53 -10.21
N ASP A 244 10.09 4.81 -8.91
CA ASP A 244 10.01 6.17 -8.35
C ASP A 244 11.23 7.01 -8.76
N SER A 245 12.43 6.44 -8.66
CA SER A 245 13.67 7.15 -9.06
C SER A 245 13.69 7.49 -10.54
N GLN A 246 13.24 6.56 -11.40
CA GLN A 246 13.14 6.80 -12.83
C GLN A 246 12.01 7.78 -13.18
N TRP A 247 10.92 7.79 -12.41
CA TRP A 247 9.83 8.74 -12.56
C TRP A 247 10.28 10.17 -12.25
N ASP A 248 11.01 10.37 -11.15
CA ASP A 248 11.57 11.67 -10.78
C ASP A 248 12.58 12.16 -11.84
N GLU A 249 13.48 11.29 -12.29
CA GLU A 249 14.43 11.60 -13.37
C GLU A 249 13.70 11.96 -14.68
N TYR A 250 12.64 11.23 -15.00
CA TYR A 250 11.83 11.53 -16.18
C TYR A 250 11.08 12.85 -16.03
N ALA A 251 10.53 13.15 -14.86
CA ALA A 251 9.87 14.42 -14.58
C ALA A 251 10.80 15.61 -14.84
N ASP A 252 12.08 15.48 -14.52
CA ASP A 252 13.09 16.50 -14.74
C ASP A 252 13.61 16.58 -16.20
N THR A 253 13.33 15.58 -17.04
CA THR A 253 13.91 15.47 -18.40
C THR A 253 12.91 15.30 -19.54
N TRP A 254 11.61 15.12 -19.27
CA TRP A 254 10.62 14.80 -20.31
C TRP A 254 10.54 15.86 -21.41
N GLY A 255 10.69 17.15 -21.08
CA GLY A 255 10.61 18.25 -22.05
C GLY A 255 11.80 18.22 -23.01
N THR A 256 12.99 17.93 -22.49
CA THR A 256 14.19 17.71 -23.31
C THR A 256 13.99 16.50 -24.24
N ARG A 257 13.50 15.37 -23.71
CA ARG A 257 13.25 14.16 -24.50
C ARG A 257 12.22 14.37 -25.60
N LEU A 258 11.15 15.12 -25.31
CA LEU A 258 10.14 15.50 -26.31
C LEU A 258 10.74 16.42 -27.38
N ALA A 259 11.54 17.42 -27.00
CA ALA A 259 12.18 18.29 -27.97
C ALA A 259 13.13 17.52 -28.90
N GLU A 260 13.87 16.56 -28.37
CA GLU A 260 14.78 15.70 -29.13
C GLU A 260 14.06 14.69 -30.04
N SER A 261 12.83 14.30 -29.70
CA SER A 261 12.04 13.38 -30.54
C SER A 261 11.33 14.08 -31.70
N LEU A 262 11.17 15.40 -31.64
CA LEU A 262 10.51 16.21 -32.66
C LEU A 262 11.50 16.69 -33.72
N ASP A 263 11.47 16.11 -34.92
CA ASP A 263 12.29 16.54 -36.06
C ASP A 263 12.08 18.01 -36.49
N ILE A 264 10.95 18.60 -36.07
CA ILE A 264 10.53 19.97 -36.39
C ILE A 264 10.91 20.99 -35.31
N ALA A 265 11.54 20.56 -34.21
CA ALA A 265 11.87 21.39 -33.07
C ALA A 265 13.35 21.76 -33.02
N GLU A 266 13.64 23.03 -32.77
CA GLU A 266 14.98 23.52 -32.41
C GLU A 266 14.95 24.03 -30.97
N VAL A 267 15.80 23.49 -30.09
CA VAL A 267 15.94 23.99 -28.71
C VAL A 267 16.64 25.34 -28.72
N ILE A 268 16.01 26.36 -28.11
CA ILE A 268 16.51 27.74 -28.07
C ILE A 268 16.77 28.20 -26.63
N GLU A 269 17.67 29.16 -26.46
CA GLU A 269 17.93 29.80 -25.17
C GLU A 269 17.19 31.14 -25.05
N LEU A 270 16.37 31.30 -24.00
CA LEU A 270 15.73 32.57 -23.70
C LEU A 270 16.39 33.27 -22.49
N PRO A 271 16.66 34.59 -22.56
CA PRO A 271 17.22 35.33 -21.44
C PRO A 271 16.17 35.37 -20.32
N THR A 272 16.43 34.68 -19.21
CA THR A 272 15.58 34.49 -18.01
C THR A 272 14.72 33.22 -17.96
N GLN A 273 14.95 32.25 -18.85
CA GLN A 273 14.28 30.95 -18.80
C GLN A 273 14.60 30.19 -17.49
N PRO A 274 13.59 29.72 -16.74
CA PRO A 274 13.81 28.83 -15.61
C PRO A 274 14.46 27.52 -16.04
N ALA A 275 15.34 26.96 -15.20
CA ALA A 275 16.07 25.71 -15.52
C ALA A 275 15.14 24.50 -15.76
N ASN A 276 13.91 24.56 -15.25
CA ASN A 276 12.89 23.54 -15.42
C ASN A 276 11.96 23.80 -16.62
N GLN A 277 12.40 24.62 -17.58
CA GLN A 277 11.69 24.84 -18.83
C GLN A 277 12.62 24.56 -19.99
N VAL A 278 12.09 23.96 -21.05
CA VAL A 278 12.78 23.78 -22.34
C VAL A 278 12.02 24.61 -23.36
N ALA A 279 12.65 25.66 -23.88
CA ALA A 279 12.11 26.49 -24.94
C ALA A 279 12.49 25.89 -26.30
N VAL A 280 11.51 25.77 -27.19
CA VAL A 280 11.69 25.23 -28.53
C VAL A 280 11.05 26.15 -29.57
N GLU A 281 11.70 26.27 -30.72
CA GLU A 281 11.12 26.85 -31.93
C GLU A 281 10.67 25.72 -32.84
N ILE A 282 9.38 25.68 -33.16
CA ILE A 282 8.76 24.66 -33.99
C ILE A 282 8.59 25.21 -35.40
N THR A 283 9.20 24.55 -36.39
CA THR A 283 9.03 24.91 -37.80
C THR A 283 8.01 24.00 -38.47
N LYS A 284 6.84 24.54 -38.78
CA LYS A 284 5.75 23.80 -39.44
C LYS A 284 6.10 23.50 -40.91
N PRO A 285 5.49 22.49 -41.54
CA PRO A 285 5.72 22.15 -42.96
C PRO A 285 5.45 23.29 -43.96
N ASN A 286 4.61 24.26 -43.59
CA ASN A 286 4.32 25.46 -44.40
C ASN A 286 5.39 26.56 -44.26
N GLY A 287 6.42 26.36 -43.43
CA GLY A 287 7.49 27.31 -43.17
C GLY A 287 7.19 28.34 -42.07
N GLU A 288 6.01 28.28 -41.45
CA GLU A 288 5.69 29.09 -40.27
C GLU A 288 6.41 28.55 -39.05
N SER A 289 6.95 29.45 -38.23
CA SER A 289 7.61 29.11 -36.97
C SER A 289 6.79 29.60 -35.78
N GLU A 290 6.70 28.80 -34.73
CA GLU A 290 6.10 29.20 -33.46
C GLU A 290 6.89 28.66 -32.29
N ARG A 291 6.85 29.36 -31.15
CA ARG A 291 7.62 28.99 -29.97
C ARG A 291 6.77 28.34 -28.91
N TRP A 292 7.36 27.34 -28.26
CA TRP A 292 6.75 26.57 -27.18
C TRP A 292 7.72 26.45 -26.01
N MET A 293 7.16 26.31 -24.82
CA MET A 293 7.86 26.08 -23.57
C MET A 293 7.33 24.78 -22.96
N PHE A 294 8.22 23.81 -22.79
CA PHE A 294 7.94 22.56 -22.10
C PHE A 294 8.35 22.71 -20.64
N ARG A 295 7.36 22.79 -19.76
CA ARG A 295 7.56 23.00 -18.32
C ARG A 295 7.79 21.67 -17.64
N GLN A 296 9.05 21.31 -17.45
CA GLN A 296 9.46 20.09 -16.76
C GLN A 296 9.73 20.31 -15.27
N GLY A 297 10.11 19.24 -14.58
CA GLY A 297 10.32 19.16 -13.14
C GLY A 297 9.27 18.32 -12.43
N GLY A 298 9.62 17.79 -11.25
CA GLY A 298 8.77 16.98 -10.36
C GLY A 298 7.53 17.65 -9.76
N SER A 299 6.90 18.61 -10.45
CA SER A 299 5.65 19.24 -9.99
C SER A 299 4.46 18.76 -10.80
N ASP A 300 3.27 18.72 -10.17
CA ASP A 300 1.94 18.47 -10.79
C ASP A 300 1.59 19.36 -12.00
N TRP A 301 2.47 20.29 -12.36
CA TRP A 301 2.26 21.29 -13.41
C TRP A 301 3.18 21.08 -14.61
N ALA A 302 3.54 19.82 -14.87
CA ALA A 302 4.21 19.42 -16.10
C ALA A 302 3.28 19.66 -17.31
N GLY A 303 3.74 20.43 -18.30
CA GLY A 303 2.90 20.85 -19.40
C GLY A 303 3.56 21.69 -20.49
N LEU A 304 2.78 21.99 -21.51
CA LEU A 304 3.12 22.70 -22.73
C LEU A 304 2.51 24.12 -22.69
N VAL A 305 3.30 25.13 -23.04
CA VAL A 305 2.86 26.53 -23.11
C VAL A 305 3.34 27.14 -24.41
N LYS A 306 2.43 27.63 -25.25
CA LYS A 306 2.78 28.36 -26.46
C LYS A 306 3.19 29.80 -26.12
N GLU A 307 4.11 30.40 -26.89
CA GLU A 307 4.39 31.83 -26.78
C GLU A 307 3.10 32.64 -27.02
N GLY A 308 2.83 33.62 -26.15
CA GLY A 308 1.57 34.37 -26.13
C GLY A 308 0.47 33.78 -25.23
N TRP A 309 0.65 32.58 -24.67
CA TRP A 309 -0.32 31.99 -23.73
C TRP A 309 -0.09 32.38 -22.27
N TRP A 310 0.95 33.15 -21.99
CA TRP A 310 1.18 33.76 -20.69
C TRP A 310 1.55 35.22 -20.92
N LEU A 311 0.65 36.12 -20.54
CA LEU A 311 0.74 37.56 -20.81
C LEU A 311 0.66 38.35 -19.51
N ASP A 312 1.34 39.50 -19.45
CA ASP A 312 1.14 40.46 -18.37
C ASP A 312 -0.19 41.20 -18.55
N LYS A 313 -1.01 41.33 -17.50
CA LYS A 313 -2.33 41.99 -17.61
C LYS A 313 -2.24 43.49 -17.91
N ALA A 314 -1.11 44.14 -17.64
CA ALA A 314 -0.98 45.60 -17.78
C ALA A 314 -0.69 46.03 -19.22
N ASP A 315 0.11 45.27 -19.96
CA ASP A 315 0.55 45.61 -21.31
C ASP A 315 0.40 44.47 -22.33
N LEU A 316 -0.11 43.30 -21.89
CA LEU A 316 -0.27 42.09 -22.69
C LEU A 316 1.05 41.60 -23.32
N ALA A 317 2.19 41.95 -22.74
CA ALA A 317 3.48 41.44 -23.18
C ALA A 317 3.68 39.97 -22.75
N PRO A 318 4.30 39.11 -23.58
CA PRO A 318 4.60 37.73 -23.21
C PRO A 318 5.50 37.60 -21.98
N ILE A 319 5.16 36.67 -21.11
CA ILE A 319 5.88 36.33 -19.87
C ILE A 319 6.58 34.98 -20.04
N TYR A 320 7.90 34.95 -19.84
CA TYR A 320 8.73 33.73 -19.91
C TYR A 320 9.19 33.23 -18.52
N ALA A 321 9.07 34.06 -17.49
CA ALA A 321 9.42 33.72 -16.11
C ALA A 321 8.29 34.14 -15.17
N LYS A 322 7.99 33.32 -14.15
CA LYS A 322 6.88 33.58 -13.22
C LYS A 322 7.08 34.94 -12.51
N PRO A 323 6.16 35.91 -12.68
CA PRO A 323 6.24 37.19 -11.96
C PRO A 323 5.84 36.99 -10.49
N ASP A 324 6.42 37.80 -9.60
CA ASP A 324 6.25 37.70 -8.15
C ASP A 324 4.85 38.11 -7.65
N ASP A 325 4.10 38.88 -8.45
CA ASP A 325 2.89 39.60 -8.06
C ASP A 325 1.58 39.03 -8.64
N LYS A 326 1.64 37.89 -9.35
CA LYS A 326 0.50 37.28 -10.06
C LYS A 326 -0.15 38.21 -11.11
N SER A 327 0.62 39.14 -11.68
CA SER A 327 0.17 40.03 -12.76
C SER A 327 -0.24 39.28 -14.03
N GLY A 328 0.21 38.05 -14.23
CA GLY A 328 -0.02 37.33 -15.49
C GLY A 328 -1.43 36.74 -15.66
N ALA A 329 -1.98 36.88 -16.87
CA ALA A 329 -3.04 36.05 -17.40
C ALA A 329 -2.43 34.87 -18.17
N ARG A 330 -2.90 33.63 -17.94
CA ARG A 330 -2.28 32.47 -18.60
C ARG A 330 -3.25 31.37 -19.00
N ILE A 331 -2.84 30.56 -19.97
CA ILE A 331 -3.38 29.24 -20.28
C ILE A 331 -2.22 28.28 -20.58
N SER A 332 -2.42 26.97 -20.37
CA SER A 332 -1.40 25.93 -20.61
C SER A 332 -2.07 24.57 -20.79
N LEU A 333 -1.45 23.67 -21.54
CA LEU A 333 -1.85 22.26 -21.60
C LEU A 333 -0.99 21.47 -20.61
N PHE A 334 -1.58 20.92 -19.55
CA PHE A 334 -0.85 20.11 -18.56
C PHE A 334 -1.15 18.64 -18.73
N HIS A 335 -0.12 17.80 -18.75
CA HIS A 335 -0.30 16.36 -18.59
C HIS A 335 -0.28 15.90 -17.12
N ARG A 336 0.03 16.83 -16.20
CA ARG A 336 0.00 16.65 -14.74
C ARG A 336 0.61 15.32 -14.30
N LEU A 337 1.87 15.11 -14.68
CA LEU A 337 2.60 13.86 -14.53
C LEU A 337 2.24 13.11 -13.24
N GLU A 338 2.42 13.74 -12.07
CA GLU A 338 2.14 13.11 -10.78
C GLU A 338 0.64 12.86 -10.49
N GLN A 339 -0.24 13.81 -10.77
CA GLN A 339 -1.69 13.62 -10.54
C GLN A 339 -2.30 12.55 -11.46
N ASN A 340 -1.72 12.39 -12.66
CA ASN A 340 -2.15 11.42 -13.65
C ASN A 340 -1.30 10.14 -13.62
N ARG A 341 -0.51 9.92 -12.56
CA ARG A 341 0.40 8.78 -12.45
C ARG A 341 -0.31 7.44 -12.55
N SER A 342 -1.39 7.24 -11.78
CA SER A 342 -2.17 5.99 -11.84
C SER A 342 -2.79 5.80 -13.22
N LYS A 343 -3.40 6.85 -13.78
CA LYS A 343 -3.98 6.83 -15.14
C LYS A 343 -2.94 6.45 -16.21
N ALA A 344 -1.70 6.93 -16.07
CA ALA A 344 -0.63 6.60 -17.00
C ALA A 344 -0.11 5.17 -16.85
N VAL A 345 0.00 4.64 -15.62
CA VAL A 345 0.58 3.32 -15.36
C VAL A 345 -0.45 2.19 -15.49
N GLU A 346 -1.65 2.39 -14.93
CA GLU A 346 -2.72 1.38 -14.90
C GLU A 346 -3.53 1.38 -16.19
N ASP A 347 -4.02 2.56 -16.60
CA ASP A 347 -4.88 2.70 -17.79
C ASP A 347 -4.08 2.94 -19.08
N GLN A 348 -2.75 3.05 -18.98
CA GLN A 348 -1.86 3.36 -20.10
C GLN A 348 -2.33 4.60 -20.89
N THR A 349 -2.83 5.62 -20.19
CA THR A 349 -3.42 6.81 -20.82
C THR A 349 -2.66 8.08 -20.44
N LEU A 350 -2.21 8.81 -21.45
CA LEU A 350 -1.74 10.19 -21.34
C LEU A 350 -2.95 11.13 -21.46
N GLU A 351 -3.17 12.00 -20.47
CA GLU A 351 -4.21 13.03 -20.51
C GLU A 351 -3.60 14.43 -20.53
N LEU A 352 -3.92 15.24 -21.52
CA LEU A 352 -3.58 16.67 -21.59
C LEU A 352 -4.81 17.52 -21.24
N GLN A 353 -4.70 18.35 -20.20
CA GLN A 353 -5.77 19.24 -19.75
C GLN A 353 -5.42 20.70 -20.02
N LEU A 354 -6.31 21.42 -20.69
CA LEU A 354 -6.21 22.86 -20.85
C LEU A 354 -6.56 23.56 -19.54
N TRP A 355 -5.66 24.37 -19.00
CA TRP A 355 -5.83 25.04 -17.72
C TRP A 355 -5.47 26.52 -17.80
N HIS A 356 -6.31 27.39 -17.24
CA HIS A 356 -6.13 28.84 -17.25
C HIS A 356 -5.32 29.38 -16.04
N GLY A 357 -4.87 28.54 -15.12
CA GLY A 357 -4.06 28.99 -13.99
C GLY A 357 -4.87 29.68 -12.88
N THR A 358 -4.28 29.75 -11.68
CA THR A 358 -4.95 30.31 -10.49
C THR A 358 -4.80 31.83 -10.35
N GLY A 359 -4.11 32.48 -11.29
CA GLY A 359 -3.85 33.93 -11.26
C GLY A 359 -4.92 34.77 -11.96
N ASN A 360 -5.84 34.14 -12.69
CA ASN A 360 -6.87 34.85 -13.45
C ASN A 360 -8.05 35.25 -12.54
N SER A 361 -8.85 36.22 -12.98
CA SER A 361 -10.09 36.58 -12.27
C SER A 361 -11.16 35.49 -12.45
N ASP A 362 -12.16 35.45 -11.56
CA ASP A 362 -13.27 34.51 -11.69
C ASP A 362 -14.01 34.69 -13.02
N GLN A 363 -14.27 35.94 -13.41
CA GLN A 363 -14.94 36.29 -14.66
C GLN A 363 -14.19 35.73 -15.87
N PHE A 364 -12.86 35.91 -15.92
CA PHE A 364 -12.02 35.33 -16.97
C PHE A 364 -12.25 33.83 -17.11
N MET A 365 -12.21 33.12 -15.98
CA MET A 365 -12.30 31.66 -15.98
C MET A 365 -13.66 31.15 -16.46
N TYR A 366 -14.75 31.87 -16.14
CA TYR A 366 -16.09 31.55 -16.65
C TYR A 366 -16.21 31.82 -18.14
N ASP A 367 -15.79 33.01 -18.59
CA ASP A 367 -15.89 33.41 -19.99
C ASP A 367 -15.03 32.51 -20.88
N PHE A 368 -13.80 32.22 -20.47
CA PHE A 368 -12.91 31.33 -21.20
C PHE A 368 -13.49 29.92 -21.32
N LYS A 369 -13.97 29.34 -20.22
CA LYS A 369 -14.61 28.01 -20.20
C LYS A 369 -15.80 27.95 -21.16
N ASP A 370 -16.70 28.93 -21.09
CA ASP A 370 -17.92 28.93 -21.90
C ASP A 370 -17.63 29.18 -23.39
N ARG A 371 -16.64 30.03 -23.70
CA ARG A 371 -16.19 30.30 -25.07
C ARG A 371 -15.53 29.07 -25.70
N ILE A 372 -14.56 28.45 -25.01
CA ILE A 372 -13.85 27.30 -25.57
C ILE A 372 -14.78 26.08 -25.73
N GLY A 373 -15.68 25.84 -24.76
CA GLY A 373 -16.68 24.76 -24.87
C GLY A 373 -17.56 24.90 -26.11
N LYS A 374 -18.13 26.10 -26.34
CA LYS A 374 -18.95 26.37 -27.54
C LYS A 374 -18.17 26.21 -28.84
N LYS A 375 -16.90 26.62 -28.86
CA LYS A 375 -16.01 26.48 -30.03
C LYS A 375 -15.72 25.00 -30.32
N ILE A 376 -15.41 24.20 -29.30
CA ILE A 376 -15.19 22.75 -29.43
C ILE A 376 -16.44 22.04 -29.96
N ASP A 377 -17.60 22.29 -29.36
CA ASP A 377 -18.87 21.66 -29.79
C ASP A 377 -19.19 21.97 -31.26
N LYS A 378 -18.92 23.20 -31.70
CA LYS A 378 -19.17 23.64 -33.07
C LYS A 378 -18.19 23.03 -34.08
N HIS A 379 -16.94 22.80 -33.68
CA HIS A 379 -15.85 22.40 -34.56
C HIS A 379 -15.34 20.97 -34.26
N ALA A 380 -16.16 20.13 -33.65
CA ALA A 380 -15.80 18.77 -33.22
C ALA A 380 -15.20 17.88 -34.33
N SER A 381 -15.55 18.11 -35.61
CA SER A 381 -15.00 17.36 -36.75
C SER A 381 -13.68 17.89 -37.29
N GLU A 382 -13.19 19.03 -36.79
CA GLU A 382 -11.98 19.73 -37.25
C GLU A 382 -10.85 19.73 -36.21
N ILE A 383 -11.09 19.11 -35.05
CA ILE A 383 -10.16 19.00 -33.93
C ILE A 383 -9.80 17.52 -33.69
N PRO A 384 -8.77 17.19 -32.90
CA PRO A 384 -8.43 15.81 -32.61
C PRO A 384 -9.64 15.06 -32.04
N PRO A 385 -9.94 13.83 -32.52
CA PRO A 385 -11.08 13.05 -32.02
C PRO A 385 -10.93 12.66 -30.54
N THR A 386 -9.72 12.78 -30.00
CA THR A 386 -9.37 12.58 -28.59
C THR A 386 -9.81 13.75 -27.69
N THR A 387 -10.32 14.84 -28.26
CA THR A 387 -10.69 16.07 -27.54
C THR A 387 -12.08 15.96 -26.89
N GLU A 388 -12.17 16.32 -25.62
CA GLU A 388 -13.41 16.38 -24.86
C GLU A 388 -13.57 17.75 -24.15
N ALA A 389 -14.77 18.34 -24.26
CA ALA A 389 -15.17 19.46 -23.41
C ALA A 389 -15.68 18.93 -22.06
N THR A 390 -14.94 19.15 -20.98
CA THR A 390 -15.22 18.53 -19.67
C THR A 390 -16.36 19.22 -18.90
N GLY A 391 -16.74 20.43 -19.32
CA GLY A 391 -17.66 21.31 -18.60
C GLY A 391 -17.09 21.86 -17.27
N ARG A 392 -15.87 21.49 -16.87
CA ARG A 392 -15.24 21.93 -15.62
C ARG A 392 -14.66 23.32 -15.80
N ARG A 393 -14.77 24.14 -14.74
CA ARG A 393 -14.10 25.46 -14.71
C ARG A 393 -12.58 25.28 -14.75
N GLY A 394 -12.07 24.35 -13.95
CA GLY A 394 -10.67 23.96 -13.99
C GLY A 394 -10.50 22.77 -14.92
N GLY A 395 -9.81 22.96 -16.06
CA GLY A 395 -9.66 21.91 -17.07
C GLY A 395 -10.81 21.86 -18.08
N PRO A 396 -11.26 22.96 -18.70
CA PRO A 396 -12.41 22.97 -19.61
C PRO A 396 -12.30 22.01 -20.80
N VAL A 397 -11.07 21.63 -21.16
CA VAL A 397 -10.77 20.75 -22.30
C VAL A 397 -9.77 19.70 -21.84
N ALA A 398 -10.01 18.45 -22.23
CA ALA A 398 -9.08 17.34 -22.05
C ALA A 398 -8.83 16.64 -23.39
N LEU A 399 -7.62 16.13 -23.60
CA LEU A 399 -7.27 15.22 -24.67
C LEU A 399 -6.72 13.94 -24.06
N SER A 400 -7.11 12.78 -24.56
CA SER A 400 -6.61 11.48 -24.07
C SER A 400 -5.93 10.69 -25.18
N TYR A 401 -4.73 10.19 -24.89
CA TYR A 401 -3.89 9.43 -25.82
C TYR A 401 -3.45 8.12 -25.17
N ASP A 402 -3.37 7.05 -25.95
CA ASP A 402 -2.83 5.77 -25.49
C ASP A 402 -1.31 5.86 -25.37
N ILE A 403 -0.75 5.27 -24.31
CA ILE A 403 0.70 5.12 -24.09
C ILE A 403 1.09 3.75 -24.65
N PRO A 404 1.86 3.68 -25.75
CA PRO A 404 2.14 2.42 -26.45
C PRO A 404 3.24 1.59 -25.76
N VAL A 405 3.02 1.17 -24.51
CA VAL A 405 4.04 0.47 -23.68
C VAL A 405 4.57 -0.80 -24.36
N GLY A 406 3.78 -1.46 -25.19
CA GLY A 406 4.17 -2.68 -25.93
C GLY A 406 5.12 -2.46 -27.09
N ASP A 407 5.23 -1.23 -27.61
CA ASP A 407 5.98 -0.91 -28.83
C ASP A 407 7.36 -0.29 -28.54
N HIS A 408 7.68 -0.06 -27.26
CA HIS A 408 8.91 0.63 -26.85
C HIS A 408 9.67 -0.12 -25.75
N ASP A 409 10.99 0.02 -25.77
CA ASP A 409 11.89 -0.46 -24.72
C ASP A 409 11.76 0.42 -23.46
N GLY A 410 10.66 0.28 -22.74
CA GLY A 410 10.40 0.92 -21.44
C GLY A 410 9.28 1.96 -21.43
N PHE A 411 8.64 2.07 -20.27
CA PHE A 411 7.46 2.93 -20.05
C PHE A 411 7.71 4.41 -20.40
N PHE A 412 8.83 4.99 -19.98
CA PHE A 412 9.09 6.42 -20.21
C PHE A 412 9.38 6.76 -21.69
N ASN A 413 9.89 5.80 -22.46
CA ASN A 413 10.03 5.95 -23.91
C ASN A 413 8.65 5.94 -24.59
N ALA A 414 7.76 5.03 -24.17
CA ALA A 414 6.38 5.01 -24.62
C ALA A 414 5.63 6.29 -24.22
N TYR A 415 5.83 6.80 -23.01
CA TYR A 415 5.23 8.06 -22.55
C TYR A 415 5.71 9.24 -23.41
N THR A 416 6.99 9.29 -23.75
CA THR A 416 7.55 10.33 -24.65
C THR A 416 6.95 10.23 -26.05
N ALA A 417 6.74 9.01 -26.56
CA ALA A 417 6.09 8.79 -27.86
C ALA A 417 4.63 9.28 -27.86
N ALA A 418 3.86 8.98 -26.80
CA ALA A 418 2.50 9.49 -26.65
C ALA A 418 2.46 11.04 -26.59
N LEU A 419 3.41 11.66 -25.88
CA LEU A 419 3.55 13.12 -25.86
C LEU A 419 3.91 13.69 -27.23
N HIS A 420 4.79 13.02 -27.97
CA HIS A 420 5.18 13.39 -29.32
C HIS A 420 3.97 13.38 -30.26
N ASP A 421 3.20 12.29 -30.26
CA ASP A 421 2.02 12.16 -31.10
C ASP A 421 0.95 13.19 -30.72
N ALA A 422 0.69 13.37 -29.42
CA ALA A 422 -0.22 14.39 -28.93
C ALA A 422 0.21 15.81 -29.34
N PHE A 423 1.51 16.10 -29.35
CA PHE A 423 2.04 17.39 -29.77
C PHE A 423 1.89 17.60 -31.28
N LEU A 424 2.23 16.60 -32.10
CA LEU A 424 2.05 16.68 -33.55
C LEU A 424 0.58 16.79 -33.94
N ASP A 425 -0.31 16.09 -33.25
CA ASP A 425 -1.76 16.20 -33.44
C ASP A 425 -2.23 17.64 -33.28
N ILE A 426 -1.89 18.30 -32.18
CA ILE A 426 -2.40 19.65 -31.89
C ILE A 426 -1.69 20.74 -32.71
N VAL A 427 -0.44 20.54 -33.11
CA VAL A 427 0.36 21.56 -33.83
C VAL A 427 0.30 21.40 -35.35
N ILE A 428 0.24 20.17 -35.86
CA ILE A 428 0.40 19.85 -37.30
C ILE A 428 -0.88 19.27 -37.90
N GLU A 429 -1.46 18.22 -37.31
CA GLU A 429 -2.58 17.51 -37.93
C GLU A 429 -3.91 18.26 -37.75
N TYR A 430 -4.14 18.77 -36.55
CA TYR A 430 -5.34 19.49 -36.14
C TYR A 430 -5.01 20.86 -35.53
N PRO A 431 -4.33 21.76 -36.28
CA PRO A 431 -3.93 23.08 -35.78
C PRO A 431 -5.14 23.95 -35.39
N LYS A 432 -6.34 23.59 -35.86
CA LYS A 432 -7.58 24.29 -35.55
C LYS A 432 -7.85 24.32 -34.04
N LEU A 433 -7.48 23.29 -33.28
CA LEU A 433 -7.67 23.29 -31.83
C LEU A 433 -6.91 24.44 -31.16
N ILE A 434 -5.63 24.62 -31.51
CA ILE A 434 -4.80 25.72 -30.99
C ILE A 434 -5.41 27.07 -31.37
N THR A 435 -5.85 27.24 -32.61
CA THR A 435 -6.53 28.48 -33.03
C THR A 435 -7.79 28.76 -32.20
N LEU A 436 -8.61 27.74 -31.92
CA LEU A 436 -9.82 27.93 -31.11
C LEU A 436 -9.50 28.29 -29.65
N ILE A 437 -8.43 27.70 -29.10
CA ILE A 437 -7.93 28.03 -27.76
C ILE A 437 -7.45 29.48 -27.72
N GLU A 438 -6.70 29.93 -28.72
CA GLU A 438 -6.20 31.30 -28.83
C GLU A 438 -7.33 32.31 -28.97
N GLU A 439 -8.26 32.08 -29.90
CA GLU A 439 -9.44 32.94 -30.05
C GLU A 439 -10.24 33.05 -28.74
N ALA A 440 -10.46 31.93 -28.04
CA ALA A 440 -11.17 31.96 -26.76
C ALA A 440 -10.38 32.71 -25.69
N PHE A 441 -9.05 32.60 -25.70
CA PHE A 441 -8.15 33.27 -24.76
C PHE A 441 -8.17 34.78 -24.98
N GLU A 442 -7.96 35.23 -26.21
CA GLU A 442 -7.97 36.63 -26.63
C GLU A 442 -9.31 37.29 -26.35
N GLU A 443 -10.43 36.68 -26.75
CA GLU A 443 -11.78 37.17 -26.42
C GLU A 443 -11.97 37.33 -24.90
N SER A 444 -11.29 36.50 -24.09
CA SER A 444 -11.37 36.53 -22.62
C SER A 444 -10.43 37.53 -21.97
N LEU A 445 -9.48 38.11 -22.70
CA LEU A 445 -8.62 39.16 -22.18
C LEU A 445 -9.29 40.54 -22.17
N GLU A 446 -10.37 40.75 -22.93
CA GLU A 446 -11.15 42.01 -22.97
C GLU A 446 -11.59 42.50 -21.58
N ILE A 447 -11.65 41.64 -20.57
CA ILE A 447 -12.00 42.04 -19.19
C ILE A 447 -10.87 42.78 -18.46
N TYR A 448 -9.64 42.70 -18.97
CA TYR A 448 -8.45 43.34 -18.42
C TYR A 448 -8.12 44.65 -19.16
N GLU A 449 -8.74 44.89 -20.32
CA GLU A 449 -8.79 46.17 -21.02
C GLU A 449 -9.75 47.15 -20.31
#